data_AF-A0A851GR40-F1
#
_entry.id   AF-A0A851GR40-F1
#
_cell.length_a   1.000
_cell.length_b   1.000
_cell.length_c   1.000
_cell.angle_alpha   90.00
_cell.angle_beta   90.00
_cell.angle_gamma   90.00
#
_symmetry.space_group_name_H-M   'P 1'
#
loop_
_entity.id
_entity.type
_entity.pdbx_description
1 polymer ?
#
loop_
_entity_poly.entity_id
_entity_poly.type
_entity_poly.pdbx_seq_one_letter_code
_entity_poly.pdbx_strand_id
1 'polypeptide(L)'
;MNIHSTITAITLALTVASAQARTWTSADGAKTFEGEYVSHTDLSVTVIKNGRKVTFKQDLISEADRTWIKEEAKKAAEATEESTSLDDQVIGKKIKGKTVRTGDKKFITEDTTKVPQYYFLYFSASW
;
A
#
# COMPACT_ATOMS: atom_id res chain seq x y z
N MET A 1 32.65 -19.90 11.48
CA MET A 1 31.20 -20.16 11.35
C MET A 1 30.44 -19.21 12.26
N ASN A 2 30.19 -17.97 11.81
CA ASN A 2 29.38 -16.99 12.53
C ASN A 2 28.51 -16.25 11.49
N ILE A 3 27.25 -16.65 11.37
CA ILE A 3 26.26 -15.95 10.54
C ILE A 3 25.59 -14.86 11.39
N HIS A 4 25.89 -13.59 11.08
CA HIS A 4 25.14 -12.46 11.60
C HIS A 4 23.84 -12.33 10.80
N SER A 5 22.71 -12.60 11.45
CA SER A 5 21.37 -12.43 10.89
C SER A 5 20.99 -10.94 10.86
N THR A 6 21.08 -10.30 9.69
CA THR A 6 20.54 -8.95 9.49
C THR A 6 19.08 -9.05 9.03
N ILE A 7 18.15 -8.67 9.90
CA ILE A 7 16.72 -8.58 9.60
C ILE A 7 16.50 -7.34 8.73
N THR A 8 16.34 -7.53 7.42
CA THR A 8 15.90 -6.48 6.49
C THR A 8 14.41 -6.24 6.71
N ALA A 9 14.07 -5.15 7.40
CA ALA A 9 12.69 -4.69 7.52
C ALA A 9 12.21 -4.19 6.16
N ILE A 10 11.26 -4.91 5.56
CA ILE A 10 10.54 -4.48 4.37
C ILE A 10 9.60 -3.35 4.79
N THR A 11 9.97 -2.11 4.48
CA THR A 11 9.12 -0.94 4.71
C THR A 11 8.03 -0.91 3.65
N LEU A 12 6.84 -1.38 4.03
CA LEU A 12 5.59 -1.23 3.27
C LEU A 12 5.35 0.27 3.00
N ALA A 13 5.31 0.66 1.73
CA ALA A 13 4.96 2.01 1.32
C ALA A 13 3.50 2.29 1.68
N LEU A 14 3.29 3.05 2.75
CA LEU A 14 1.99 3.65 3.06
C LEU A 14 1.76 4.78 2.06
N THR A 15 0.79 4.59 1.16
CA THR A 15 0.11 5.71 0.52
C THR A 15 -0.54 6.52 1.64
N VAL A 16 0.01 7.69 1.95
CA VAL A 16 -0.61 8.63 2.88
C VAL A 16 -1.79 9.26 2.15
N ALA A 17 -2.92 8.53 2.09
CA ALA A 17 -4.20 9.18 2.10
C ALA A 17 -4.20 10.07 3.34
N SER A 18 -4.57 11.34 3.20
CA SER A 18 -4.78 12.25 4.33
C SER A 18 -5.87 11.64 5.23
N ALA A 19 -5.48 10.74 6.12
CA ALA A 19 -6.39 9.99 6.94
C ALA A 19 -6.70 10.91 8.13
N GLN A 20 -7.88 11.51 8.07
CA GLN A 20 -8.42 12.25 9.21
C GLN A 20 -8.50 11.28 10.39
N ALA A 21 -8.04 11.69 11.56
CA ALA A 21 -8.25 10.91 12.77
C ALA A 21 -9.75 10.72 12.99
N ARG A 22 -10.17 9.47 13.20
CA ARG A 22 -11.57 9.09 13.45
C ARG A 22 -11.69 8.33 14.75
N THR A 23 -12.92 8.31 15.28
CA THR A 23 -13.28 7.44 16.40
C THR A 23 -13.39 6.00 15.92
N TRP A 24 -12.68 5.11 16.61
CA TRP A 24 -12.74 3.66 16.48
C TRP A 24 -13.44 3.06 17.70
N THR A 25 -14.20 2.01 17.49
CA THR A 25 -14.97 1.34 18.54
C THR A 25 -14.57 -0.13 18.62
N SER A 26 -14.43 -0.66 19.83
CA SER A 26 -14.20 -2.08 20.05
C SER A 26 -15.42 -2.92 19.66
N ALA A 27 -15.21 -4.21 19.37
CA ALA A 27 -16.28 -5.10 18.94
C ALA A 27 -17.42 -5.24 19.97
N ASP A 28 -17.10 -5.11 21.25
CA ASP A 28 -18.05 -5.13 22.37
C ASP A 28 -18.70 -3.75 22.64
N GLY A 29 -18.30 -2.70 21.92
CA GLY A 29 -18.79 -1.33 22.11
C GLY A 29 -18.29 -0.66 23.41
N ALA A 30 -17.51 -1.35 24.24
CA ALA A 30 -17.14 -0.86 25.57
C ALA A 30 -16.03 0.19 25.55
N LYS A 31 -15.22 0.24 24.49
CA LYS A 31 -14.06 1.12 24.38
C LYS A 31 -14.06 1.83 23.04
N THR A 32 -13.84 3.13 23.11
CA THR A 32 -13.61 3.97 21.93
C THR A 32 -12.22 4.60 22.01
N PHE A 33 -11.63 4.89 20.86
CA PHE A 33 -10.40 5.67 20.79
C PHE A 33 -10.30 6.44 19.47
N GLU A 34 -9.65 7.59 19.51
CA GLU A 34 -9.30 8.34 18.30
C GLU A 34 -8.05 7.76 17.66
N GLY A 35 -8.08 7.58 16.34
CA GLY A 35 -6.93 7.09 15.58
C GLY A 35 -7.04 7.37 14.10
N GLU A 36 -5.89 7.58 13.48
CA GLU A 36 -5.76 7.75 12.04
C GLU A 36 -5.64 6.38 11.36
N TYR A 37 -6.43 6.14 10.31
CA TYR A 37 -6.35 4.92 9.52
C TYR A 37 -5.05 4.87 8.70
N VAL A 38 -4.34 3.74 8.74
CA VAL A 38 -3.08 3.57 8.01
C VAL A 38 -3.19 2.53 6.91
N SER A 39 -3.64 1.33 7.27
CA SER A 39 -3.74 0.20 6.35
C SER A 39 -4.62 -0.89 6.96
N HIS A 40 -5.07 -1.83 6.14
CA HIS A 40 -5.71 -3.05 6.61
C HIS A 40 -5.26 -4.26 5.80
N THR A 41 -5.49 -5.42 6.39
CA THR A 41 -5.52 -6.73 5.75
C THR A 41 -6.88 -7.37 6.04
N ASP A 42 -7.14 -8.55 5.48
CA ASP A 42 -8.37 -9.30 5.77
C ASP A 42 -8.53 -9.65 7.25
N LEU A 43 -7.42 -9.68 8.01
CA LEU A 43 -7.41 -10.11 9.41
C LEU A 43 -7.22 -8.96 10.40
N SER A 44 -6.69 -7.83 9.95
CA SER A 44 -6.26 -6.77 10.86
C SER A 44 -6.35 -5.37 10.26
N VAL A 45 -6.42 -4.37 11.12
CA VAL A 45 -6.32 -2.95 10.77
C VAL A 45 -5.17 -2.33 11.54
N THR A 46 -4.40 -1.47 10.88
CA THR A 46 -3.37 -0.65 11.50
C THR A 46 -3.83 0.80 11.55
N VAL A 47 -3.67 1.42 12.72
CA VAL A 47 -4.06 2.80 13.00
C VAL A 47 -2.93 3.52 13.74
N ILE A 48 -2.84 4.84 13.59
CA ILE A 48 -1.99 5.67 14.44
C ILE A 48 -2.83 6.16 15.61
N LYS A 49 -2.50 5.70 16.81
CA LYS A 49 -3.10 6.13 18.08
C LYS A 49 -2.04 6.83 18.91
N ASN A 50 -2.28 8.08 19.30
CA ASN A 50 -1.33 8.89 20.08
C ASN A 50 0.07 8.93 19.45
N GLY A 51 0.16 9.08 18.12
CA GLY A 51 1.42 9.12 17.38
C GLY A 51 2.13 7.76 17.23
N ARG A 52 1.52 6.65 17.70
CA ARG A 52 2.08 5.30 17.59
C ARG A 52 1.23 4.43 16.68
N LYS A 53 1.88 3.67 15.80
CA LYS A 53 1.20 2.64 15.00
C LYS A 53 0.80 1.47 15.90
N VAL A 54 -0.48 1.12 15.86
CA VAL A 54 -1.06 0.00 16.60
C VAL A 54 -1.90 -0.83 15.64
N THR A 55 -1.76 -2.15 15.70
CA THR A 55 -2.51 -3.08 14.86
C THR A 55 -3.52 -3.83 15.71
N PHE A 56 -4.78 -3.84 15.27
CA PHE A 56 -5.89 -4.55 15.89
C PHE A 56 -6.41 -5.62 14.94
N LYS A 57 -6.85 -6.76 15.48
CA LYS A 57 -7.57 -7.76 14.69
C LYS A 57 -8.94 -7.19 14.29
N GLN A 58 -9.43 -7.50 13.09
CA GLN A 58 -10.75 -7.03 12.64
C GLN A 58 -11.89 -7.51 13.55
N ASP A 59 -11.73 -8.67 14.19
CA ASP A 59 -12.71 -9.20 15.14
C ASP A 59 -12.83 -8.37 16.43
N LEU A 60 -11.83 -7.52 16.72
CA LEU A 60 -11.77 -6.69 17.92
C LEU A 60 -12.32 -5.28 17.72
N ILE A 61 -12.68 -4.91 16.49
CA ILE A 61 -13.31 -3.62 16.18
C ILE A 61 -14.79 -3.82 15.84
N SER A 62 -15.56 -2.74 15.94
CA SER A 62 -16.99 -2.75 15.67
C SER A 62 -17.29 -3.14 14.22
N GLU A 63 -18.49 -3.65 13.99
CA GLU A 63 -18.96 -3.95 12.63
C GLU A 63 -19.01 -2.69 11.75
N ALA A 64 -19.39 -1.55 12.33
CA ALA A 64 -19.39 -0.26 11.63
C ALA A 64 -17.99 0.13 11.14
N ASP A 65 -16.97 -0.06 11.97
CA ASP A 65 -15.59 0.22 11.59
C ASP A 65 -15.09 -0.76 10.52
N ARG A 66 -15.48 -2.05 10.60
CA ARG A 66 -15.18 -3.03 9.53
C ARG A 66 -15.80 -2.64 8.20
N THR A 67 -17.05 -2.19 8.19
CA THR A 67 -17.74 -1.74 6.96
C THR A 67 -17.05 -0.51 6.39
N TRP A 68 -16.68 0.46 7.24
CA TRP A 68 -15.96 1.63 6.78
C TRP A 68 -14.61 1.30 6.13
N ILE A 69 -13.84 0.36 6.70
CA ILE A 69 -12.57 -0.09 6.10
C ILE A 69 -12.79 -0.61 4.67
N LYS A 70 -13.88 -1.37 4.44
CA LYS A 70 -14.21 -1.90 3.12
C LYS A 70 -14.59 -0.80 2.13
N GLU A 71 -15.34 0.20 2.57
CA GLU A 71 -15.68 1.37 1.75
C GLU A 71 -14.43 2.17 1.39
N GLU A 72 -13.52 2.36 2.34
CA GLU A 72 -12.26 3.06 2.11
C GLU A 72 -11.35 2.28 1.15
N ALA A 73 -11.33 0.94 1.26
CA ALA A 73 -10.64 0.07 0.32
C ALA A 73 -11.23 0.21 -1.10
N LYS A 74 -12.55 0.28 -1.22
CA LYS A 74 -13.25 0.48 -2.48
C LYS A 74 -12.93 1.85 -3.08
N LYS A 75 -12.95 2.92 -2.29
CA LYS A 75 -12.55 4.26 -2.74
C LYS A 75 -11.10 4.30 -3.20
N ALA A 76 -10.20 3.63 -2.50
CA ALA A 76 -8.81 3.52 -2.91
C ALA A 76 -8.64 2.75 -4.23
N ALA A 77 -9.45 1.71 -4.44
CA ALA A 77 -9.49 0.99 -5.72
C ALA A 77 -10.06 1.86 -6.85
N GLU A 78 -11.16 2.57 -6.62
CA GLU A 78 -11.78 3.50 -7.59
C GLU A 78 -10.84 4.67 -7.93
N ALA A 79 -10.12 5.23 -6.95
CA ALA A 79 -9.09 6.25 -7.17
C ALA A 79 -7.85 5.72 -7.93
N THR A 80 -7.67 4.40 -8.00
CA THR A 80 -6.62 3.76 -8.80
C THR A 80 -7.11 3.50 -10.25
N GLU A 81 -8.43 3.50 -10.49
CA GLU A 81 -9.03 3.34 -11.81
C GLU A 81 -9.22 4.66 -12.58
N GLU A 82 -8.22 5.55 -12.63
CA GLU A 82 -8.30 6.74 -13.51
C GLU A 82 -6.98 7.12 -14.19
N SER A 83 -6.15 6.14 -14.57
CA SER A 83 -5.12 6.41 -15.58
C SER A 83 -5.43 5.62 -16.85
N THR A 84 -6.03 6.29 -17.83
CA THR A 84 -6.27 5.73 -19.16
C THR A 84 -4.99 5.71 -20.00
N SER A 85 -3.97 6.49 -19.61
CA SER A 85 -2.66 6.58 -20.25
C SER A 85 -1.49 6.56 -19.25
N LEU A 86 -0.31 6.18 -19.74
CA LEU A 86 0.97 6.34 -19.03
C LEU A 86 1.30 7.80 -18.71
N ASP A 87 0.81 8.73 -19.54
CA ASP A 87 1.06 10.16 -19.38
C ASP A 87 0.35 10.74 -18.15
N ASP A 88 -0.73 10.08 -17.69
CA ASP A 88 -1.49 10.45 -16.49
C ASP A 88 -0.75 10.06 -15.21
N GLN A 89 0.20 9.12 -15.30
CA GLN A 89 0.96 8.62 -14.16
C GLN A 89 2.31 9.35 -14.01
N VAL A 90 2.62 9.76 -12.78
CA VAL A 90 3.90 10.41 -12.43
C VAL A 90 5.11 9.56 -12.84
N ILE A 91 5.02 8.24 -12.65
CA ILE A 91 6.07 7.28 -13.03
C ILE A 91 5.98 6.94 -14.52
N GLY A 92 4.77 6.67 -15.04
CA GLY A 92 4.52 6.31 -16.44
C GLY A 92 5.12 7.30 -17.43
N LYS A 93 4.89 8.60 -17.21
CA LYS A 93 5.48 9.69 -18.01
C LYS A 93 7.01 9.67 -18.04
N LYS A 94 7.66 9.26 -16.94
CA LYS A 94 9.13 9.28 -16.81
C LYS A 94 9.81 8.08 -17.48
N ILE A 95 9.09 6.97 -17.61
CA ILE A 95 9.62 5.71 -18.15
C ILE A 95 9.22 5.45 -19.61
N LYS A 96 8.25 6.19 -20.16
CA LYS A 96 7.85 6.12 -21.56
C LYS A 96 9.07 6.24 -22.49
N GLY A 97 9.24 5.31 -23.43
CA GLY A 97 10.40 5.23 -24.31
C GLY A 97 11.68 4.67 -23.67
N LYS A 98 11.64 4.29 -22.38
CA LYS A 98 12.79 3.74 -21.62
C LYS A 98 12.55 2.32 -21.14
N THR A 99 11.47 1.68 -21.56
CA THR A 99 11.12 0.32 -21.16
C THR A 99 11.77 -0.70 -22.08
N VAL A 100 12.18 -1.82 -21.50
CA VAL A 100 12.76 -2.95 -22.22
C VAL A 100 12.09 -4.23 -21.77
N ARG A 101 11.83 -5.13 -22.71
CA ARG A 101 11.41 -6.50 -22.43
C ARG A 101 12.63 -7.40 -22.39
N THR A 102 12.68 -8.31 -21.41
CA THR A 102 13.70 -9.35 -21.37
C THR A 102 13.32 -10.45 -22.36
N GLY A 103 14.11 -10.62 -23.42
CA GLY A 103 14.08 -11.80 -24.28
C GLY A 103 15.07 -12.85 -23.82
N ASP A 104 15.09 -14.01 -24.48
CA ASP A 104 15.87 -15.20 -24.06
C ASP A 104 17.35 -14.93 -23.80
N LYS A 105 17.94 -13.93 -24.48
CA LYS A 105 19.37 -13.57 -24.37
C LYS A 105 19.67 -12.08 -24.45
N LYS A 106 18.65 -11.21 -24.62
CA LYS A 106 18.84 -9.77 -24.87
C LYS A 106 17.67 -8.96 -24.32
N PHE A 107 17.94 -7.70 -23.99
CA PHE A 107 16.90 -6.70 -23.77
C PHE A 107 16.41 -6.15 -25.11
N ILE A 108 15.10 -6.16 -25.32
CA ILE A 108 14.43 -5.64 -26.51
C ILE A 108 13.73 -4.34 -26.10
N THR A 109 14.04 -3.23 -26.76
CA THR A 109 13.33 -1.97 -26.54
C THR A 109 11.90 -2.11 -27.04
N GLU A 110 10.95 -2.03 -26.13
CA GLU A 110 9.53 -2.19 -26.40
C GLU A 110 8.77 -1.30 -25.42
N ASP A 111 7.90 -0.44 -25.94
CA ASP A 111 7.08 0.43 -25.10
C ASP A 111 5.91 -0.35 -24.49
N THR A 112 5.62 -0.05 -23.23
CA THR A 112 4.54 -0.71 -22.50
C THR A 112 3.18 -0.33 -23.10
N THR A 113 2.55 -1.27 -23.80
CA THR A 113 1.22 -1.05 -24.41
C THR A 113 0.09 -1.03 -23.36
N LYS A 114 0.32 -1.65 -22.20
CA LYS A 114 -0.64 -1.68 -21.08
C LYS A 114 -0.20 -0.72 -19.99
N VAL A 115 -1.10 0.18 -19.59
CA VAL A 115 -0.88 1.07 -18.45
C VAL A 115 -0.78 0.22 -17.18
N PRO A 116 0.38 0.18 -16.49
CA PRO A 116 0.55 -0.65 -15.31
C PRO A 116 -0.11 0.02 -14.11
N GLN A 117 -0.81 -0.78 -13.29
CA GLN A 117 -1.37 -0.32 -12.02
C GLN A 117 -0.29 -0.24 -10.92
N TYR A 118 0.76 -1.06 -11.03
CA TYR A 118 1.83 -1.18 -10.05
C TYR A 118 3.21 -1.16 -10.70
N TYR A 119 4.19 -0.62 -9.98
CA TYR A 119 5.60 -0.62 -10.36
C TYR A 119 6.43 -1.34 -9.30
N PHE A 120 7.33 -2.24 -9.72
CA PHE A 120 8.34 -2.83 -8.84
C PHE A 120 9.64 -2.04 -8.96
N LEU A 121 10.11 -1.47 -7.84
CA LEU A 121 11.41 -0.83 -7.77
C LEU A 121 12.43 -1.84 -7.23
N TYR A 122 13.36 -2.26 -8.09
CA TYR A 122 14.48 -3.12 -7.72
C TYR A 122 15.80 -2.37 -7.88
N PHE A 123 16.61 -2.35 -6.83
CA PHE A 123 17.97 -1.83 -6.85
C PHE A 123 18.89 -2.86 -6.18
N SER A 124 20.02 -3.17 -6.82
CA SER A 124 21.06 -4.00 -6.23
C SER A 124 22.23 -3.11 -5.83
N ALA A 125 22.54 -3.03 -4.53
CA ALA A 125 23.81 -2.46 -4.07
C ALA A 125 24.91 -3.52 -4.27
N SER A 126 25.96 -3.17 -5.01
CA SER A 126 27.20 -3.96 -5.01
C SER A 126 28.01 -3.52 -3.79
N TRP A 127 28.03 -4.38 -2.78
CA TRP A 127 29.04 -4.40 -1.71
C TRP A 127 30.41 -4.75 -2.28
#